data_AF-A0AA40CMU0-F1
#
_entry.id   AF-A0AA40CMU0-F1
#
_cell.length_a   1.000
_cell.length_b   1.000
_cell.length_c   1.000
_cell.angle_alpha   90.00
_cell.angle_beta   90.00
_cell.angle_gamma   90.00
#
_symmetry.space_group_name_H-M   'P 1'
#
loop_
_entity.id
_entity.type
_entity.pdbx_description
1 polymer ?
#
loop_
_entity_poly.entity_id
_entity_poly.type
_entity_poly.pdbx_seq_one_letter_code
_entity_poly.pdbx_strand_id
1 'polypeptide(L)' 'DNILFGLPLNQERYQTALHSCALKKDLVALENGDMTVAGAKGISLSGGQQCRVALARALYSRAGILLLDDVLSAV' A
#
# COMPACT_ATOMS: atom_id res chain seq x y z
N ASP A 1 -7.94 1.90 -3.82
CA ASP A 1 -8.53 0.53 -3.72
C ASP A 1 -7.63 -0.53 -3.12
N ASN A 2 -6.41 -0.75 -3.64
CA ASN A 2 -5.53 -1.82 -3.16
C ASN A 2 -5.33 -1.82 -1.65
N ILE A 3 -5.09 -0.66 -1.04
CA ILE A 3 -4.88 -0.52 0.42
C ILE A 3 -6.19 -0.63 1.21
N LEU A 4 -7.28 -0.06 0.68
CA LEU A 4 -8.59 -0.06 1.34
C LEU A 4 -9.21 -1.46 1.39
N PHE A 5 -9.01 -2.25 0.33
CA PHE A 5 -9.42 -3.64 0.23
C PHE A 5 -10.88 -3.90 0.65
N GLY A 6 -11.80 -3.11 0.10
CA GLY A 6 -13.24 -3.20 0.37
C GLY A 6 -13.73 -2.46 1.60
N LEU A 7 -12.84 -1.85 2.39
CA LEU A 7 -13.22 -0.98 3.51
C LEU A 7 -13.47 0.47 3.03
N PRO A 8 -14.33 1.23 3.73
CA PRO A 8 -14.51 2.65 3.44
C PRO A 8 -13.21 3.42 3.70
N LEU A 9 -13.02 4.51 2.95
CA LEU A 9 -11.90 5.42 3.16
C LEU A 9 -12.07 6.18 4.48
N ASN A 10 -11.14 5.95 5.40
CA ASN A 10 -10.87 6.79 6.55
C ASN A 10 -9.54 7.50 6.27
N GLN A 11 -9.60 8.81 6.08
CA GLN A 11 -8.50 9.58 5.55
C GLN A 11 -7.31 9.62 6.50
N GLU A 12 -7.55 9.76 7.80
CA GLU A 12 -6.49 9.74 8.82
C GLU A 12 -5.79 8.39 8.85
N ARG A 13 -6.55 7.29 8.94
CA ARG A 13 -5.98 5.94 8.96
C ARG A 13 -5.21 5.63 7.69
N TYR A 14 -5.74 6.06 6.55
CA TYR A 14 -5.10 5.87 5.24
C TYR A 14 -3.76 6.59 5.17
N GLN A 15 -3.72 7.86 5.60
CA GLN A 15 -2.48 8.64 5.64
C GLN A 15 -1.46 8.05 6.61
N THR A 16 -1.89 7.54 7.76
CA THR A 16 -1.04 6.83 8.71
C THR A 16 -0.47 5.55 8.10
N ALA A 17 -1.28 4.73 7.43
CA ALA A 17 -0.80 3.51 6.77
C ALA A 17 0.23 3.82 5.67
N LEU A 18 -0.02 4.85 4.86
CA LEU A 18 0.93 5.31 3.83
C LEU A 18 2.25 5.79 4.43
N HIS A 19 2.19 6.51 5.56
CA HIS A 19 3.38 6.99 6.24
C HIS A 19 4.19 5.85 6.85
N SER A 20 3.54 4.96 7.61
CA SER A 20 4.18 3.83 8.29
C SER A 20 4.81 2.83 7.32
N CYS A 21 4.28 2.72 6.09
CA CYS A 21 4.81 1.84 5.05
C CYS A 21 5.75 2.55 4.08
N ALA A 22 6.19 3.78 4.36
CA ALA A 22 7.06 4.59 3.50
C ALA A 22 6.55 4.82 2.05
N LEU A 23 5.25 4.66 1.80
CA LEU A 23 4.65 4.75 0.46
C LEU A 23 4.53 6.18 -0.06
N LYS A 24 4.63 7.20 0.80
CA LYS A 24 4.48 8.60 0.36
C LYS A 24 5.46 8.96 -0.77
N LYS A 25 6.70 8.49 -0.70
CA LYS A 25 7.71 8.73 -1.74
C LYS A 25 7.37 8.01 -3.04
N ASP A 26 6.90 6.77 -2.94
CA ASP A 26 6.48 5.99 -4.12
C ASP A 26 5.30 6.68 -4.82
N LEU A 27 4.29 7.11 -4.07
CA LEU A 27 3.12 7.77 -4.63
C LEU A 27 3.45 9.10 -5.32
N VAL A 28 4.36 9.90 -4.76
CA VAL A 28 4.80 11.16 -5.38
C VAL A 28 5.49 10.92 -6.73
N ALA A 29 6.14 9.76 -6.92
CA ALA A 29 6.78 9.40 -8.18
C ALA A 29 5.79 8.91 -9.25
N LEU A 30 4.54 8.61 -8.90
CA LEU A 30 3.51 8.17 -9.84
C LEU A 30 2.72 9.38 -10.38
N GLU A 31 2.50 9.43 -11.69
CA GLU A 31 1.80 10.56 -12.35
C GLU A 31 0.42 10.88 -11.75
N ASN A 32 -0.33 9.84 -11.37
CA ASN A 32 -1.67 9.99 -10.78
C ASN A 32 -1.69 9.69 -9.27
N GLY A 33 -0.54 9.67 -8.61
CA GLY A 33 -0.44 9.36 -7.19
C GLY A 33 -1.11 8.03 -6.83
N ASP A 34 -1.99 8.06 -5.84
CA ASP A 34 -2.74 6.89 -5.37
C ASP A 34 -3.92 6.46 -6.25
N MET A 35 -4.28 7.28 -7.24
CA MET A 35 -5.24 6.94 -8.30
C MET A 35 -4.60 6.16 -9.45
N THR A 36 -3.28 5.96 -9.41
CA THR A 36 -2.56 5.17 -10.41
C THR A 36 -3.04 3.72 -10.42
N VAL A 37 -3.41 3.22 -11.60
CA VAL A 37 -3.78 1.82 -11.80
C VAL A 37 -2.50 0.97 -11.74
N ALA A 38 -2.48 -0.04 -10.87
CA ALA A 38 -1.37 -0.99 -10.74
C ALA A 38 -1.69 -2.34 -11.41
N GLY A 39 -0.69 -2.98 -12.01
CA GLY A 39 -0.78 -4.35 -12.56
C GLY A 39 -1.00 -4.39 -14.08
N ALA A 40 -1.63 -5.45 -14.58
CA ALA A 40 -1.64 -5.81 -16.02
C ALA A 40 -2.22 -4.75 -16.98
N LYS A 41 -3.03 -3.81 -16.48
CA LYS A 41 -3.63 -2.71 -17.26
C LYS A 41 -3.06 -1.33 -16.90
N GLY A 42 -2.02 -1.29 -16.06
CA GLY A 42 -1.47 -0.05 -15.52
C GLY A 42 0.03 -0.14 -15.34
N ILE A 43 0.55 0.61 -14.37
CA ILE A 43 1.99 0.65 -14.09
C ILE A 43 2.41 -0.61 -13.32
N SER A 44 3.54 -1.18 -13.72
CA SER A 44 4.20 -2.26 -12.97
C SER A 44 4.93 -1.66 -11.76
N LEU A 45 4.59 -2.13 -10.57
CA LEU A 45 5.28 -1.76 -9.33
C LEU A 45 6.51 -2.65 -9.15
N SER A 46 7.61 -2.09 -8.62
CA SER A 46 8.76 -2.91 -8.20
C SER A 46 8.36 -3.89 -7.08
N GLY A 47 9.14 -4.95 -6.87
CA GLY A 47 8.88 -5.90 -5.79
C GLY A 47 8.75 -5.22 -4.42
N GLY A 48 9.65 -4.29 -4.11
CA GLY A 48 9.58 -3.51 -2.87
C GLY A 48 8.33 -2.63 -2.75
N GLN A 49 7.87 -2.03 -3.85
CA GLN A 49 6.62 -1.28 -3.87
C GLN A 49 5.40 -2.18 -3.64
N GLN A 50 5.37 -3.35 -4.27
CA GLN A 50 4.31 -4.33 -4.06
C GLN A 50 4.25 -4.79 -2.60
N CYS A 51 5.41 -5.09 -1.99
CA CYS A 51 5.49 -5.43 -0.57
C CYS A 51 4.98 -4.29 0.33
N ARG A 52 5.38 -3.04 0.08
CA ARG A 52 4.91 -1.88 0.86
C ARG A 52 3.40 -1.64 0.71
N VAL A 53 2.84 -1.82 -0.49
CA VAL A 53 1.38 -1.75 -0.71
C VAL A 53 0.65 -2.87 0.03
N ALA A 54 1.19 -4.09 0.02
CA ALA A 54 0.63 -5.21 0.78
C ALA A 54 0.68 -4.98 2.29
N LEU A 55 1.79 -4.43 2.81
CA LEU A 55 1.93 -4.05 4.21
C LEU A 55 0.93 -2.96 4.60
N ALA A 56 0.77 -1.92 3.76
CA ALA A 56 -0.21 -0.86 4.00
C ALA A 56 -1.64 -1.40 4.02
N ARG A 57 -1.97 -2.35 3.15
CA ARG A 57 -3.25 -3.07 3.16
C ARG A 57 -3.46 -3.82 4.48
N ALA A 58 -2.44 -4.55 4.95
CA ALA A 58 -2.51 -5.27 6.22
C ALA A 58 -2.76 -4.32 7.41
N LEU A 59 -2.02 -3.20 7.48
CA LEU A 59 -2.19 -2.19 8.53
C LEU A 59 -3.54 -1.46 8.46
N TYR A 60 -4.08 -1.25 7.26
CA TYR A 60 -5.39 -0.64 7.07
C TYR A 60 -6.55 -1.58 7.42
N SER A 61 -6.31 -2.90 7.42
CA SER A 61 -7.33 -3.91 7.72
C SER A 61 -7.87 -3.82 9.16
N ARG A 62 -9.08 -4.32 9.41
CA ARG A 62 -9.65 -4.41 10.77
C ARG A 62 -9.26 -5.69 11.51
N ALA A 63 -8.26 -6.43 11.03
CA ALA A 63 -7.86 -7.68 11.64
C ALA A 63 -7.24 -7.44 13.03
N GLY A 64 -7.63 -8.24 14.02
CA GLY A 64 -7.04 -8.20 15.36
C GLY A 64 -5.65 -8.86 15.43
N ILE A 65 -5.32 -9.69 14.45
CA ILE A 65 -4.05 -10.41 14.32
C ILE A 65 -3.58 -10.29 12.88
N LEU A 66 -2.30 -9.93 12.69
CA LEU A 66 -1.65 -9.88 11.39
C LEU A 66 -0.54 -10.93 11.34
N LEU A 67 -0.53 -11.73 10.28
CA LEU A 67 0.57 -12.64 9.95
C LEU A 67 1.42 -11.98 8.87
N LEU A 68 2.69 -11.77 9.18
CA LEU A 68 3.64 -11.13 8.29
C LEU A 68 4.72 -12.16 7.94
N ASP A 69 4.87 -12.44 6.66
CA ASP A 69 5.91 -13.34 6.14
C ASP A 69 6.87 -12.50 5.29
N ASP A 70 8.07 -12.31 5.82
CA ASP A 70 9.22 -11.66 5.18
C ASP A 70 8.93 -10.33 4.45
N VAL A 71 8.13 -9.45 5.06
CA VAL A 71 7.65 -8.20 4.42
C VAL A 71 8.72 -7.11 4.20
N LEU A 72 9.96 -7.35 4.62
CA LEU A 72 11.08 -6.40 4.55
C LEU A 72 12.26 -6.90 3.69
N SER A 73 12.15 -8.06 3.04
CA SER A 73 13.28 -8.63 2.28
C SER A 73 13.50 -8.03 0.90
N ALA A 74 12.52 -7.32 0.36
CA ALA A 74 12.67 -6.62 -0.90
C ALA A 74 13.52 -5.34 -0.71
N VAL A 75 14.85 -5.51 -0.86
CA VAL A 75 15.87 -4.45 -0.86
C VAL A 75 16.03 -3.87 -2.26
#